data_AF-A0A1Y1KYF5-F1
#
_entry.id   AF-A0A1Y1KYF5-F1
#
_cell.length_a   1.000
_cell.length_b   1.000
_cell.length_c   1.000
_cell.angle_alpha   90.00
_cell.angle_beta   90.00
_cell.angle_gamma   90.00
#
_symmetry.space_group_name_H-M   'P 1'
#
loop_
_entity.id
_entity.type
_entity.pdbx_description
1 polymer ?
#
loop_
_entity_poly.entity_id
_entity_poly.type
_entity_poly.pdbx_seq_one_letter_code
_entity_poly.pdbx_strand_id
1 'polypeptide(L)'
;RLIAAASAMSSLCPGVDQSSIAEREHMLMEVYQRVEHKFLQHVLDETDPLYWVAAMIARVIVAKMCLVIYHPMLFPGSEYELTDEIRQRIYVAAIEVIEYNHKLNTDPRCKQYRWLFKTYTNWHAIAYTLIETCRRPWTALVERGWDA
;
A
#
# COMPACT_ATOMS: atom_id res chain seq x y z
N ARG A 1 8.52 -20.69 6.02
CA ARG A 1 7.03 -20.67 5.90
C ARG A 1 6.48 -19.38 5.26
N LEU A 2 7.23 -18.26 5.28
CA LEU A 2 6.85 -17.01 4.57
C LEU A 2 6.91 -17.12 3.04
N ILE A 3 7.81 -17.95 2.49
CA ILE A 3 7.91 -18.17 1.03
C ILE A 3 6.59 -18.73 0.46
N ALA A 4 5.93 -19.63 1.20
CA ALA A 4 4.70 -20.28 0.74
C ALA A 4 3.48 -19.33 0.65
N ALA A 5 3.47 -18.23 1.41
CA ALA A 5 2.37 -17.26 1.36
C ALA A 5 2.48 -16.34 0.13
N ALA A 6 3.71 -15.99 -0.29
CA ALA A 6 3.93 -15.29 -1.55
C ALA A 6 3.53 -16.18 -2.75
N SER A 7 3.82 -17.48 -2.69
CA SER A 7 3.43 -18.48 -3.70
C SER A 7 1.91 -18.68 -3.84
N ALA A 8 1.15 -18.40 -2.78
CA ALA A 8 -0.31 -18.53 -2.82
C ALA A 8 -0.98 -17.31 -3.50
N MET A 9 -0.35 -16.13 -3.49
CA MET A 9 -0.85 -14.97 -4.24
C MET A 9 -0.50 -15.05 -5.74
N SER A 10 0.62 -15.69 -6.10
CA SER A 10 0.97 -15.96 -7.50
C SER A 10 0.01 -16.96 -8.18
N SER A 11 -0.68 -17.83 -7.41
CA SER A 11 -1.62 -18.80 -7.98
C SER A 11 -2.99 -18.24 -8.35
N LEU A 12 -3.32 -16.99 -7.98
CA LEU A 12 -4.58 -16.36 -8.39
C LEU A 12 -4.54 -15.80 -9.82
N CYS A 13 -3.35 -15.56 -10.38
CA CYS A 13 -3.16 -15.01 -11.71
C CYS A 13 -1.90 -15.64 -12.36
N PRO A 14 -2.04 -16.68 -13.20
CA PRO A 14 -0.90 -17.44 -13.74
C PRO A 14 0.06 -16.63 -14.63
N GLY A 15 -0.26 -15.37 -14.97
CA GLY A 15 0.59 -14.46 -15.73
C GLY A 15 1.46 -13.50 -14.89
N VAL A 16 1.31 -13.46 -13.56
CA VAL A 16 2.06 -12.51 -12.73
C VAL A 16 3.56 -12.78 -12.83
N ASP A 17 3.98 -14.05 -12.88
CA ASP A 17 5.39 -14.45 -12.90
C ASP A 17 6.16 -14.06 -14.18
N GLN A 18 5.45 -13.68 -15.26
CA GLN A 18 6.04 -13.24 -16.53
C GLN A 18 5.92 -11.73 -16.79
N SER A 19 5.12 -11.02 -16.00
CA SER A 19 4.89 -9.59 -16.18
C SER A 19 6.02 -8.74 -15.61
N SER A 20 6.51 -7.78 -16.38
CA SER A 20 7.52 -6.83 -15.91
C SER A 20 7.00 -5.93 -14.79
N ILE A 21 7.87 -5.34 -13.98
CA ILE A 21 7.45 -4.38 -12.93
C ILE A 21 6.66 -3.22 -13.54
N ALA A 22 7.11 -2.71 -14.68
CA ALA A 22 6.45 -1.62 -15.39
C ALA A 22 5.03 -2.01 -15.84
N GLU A 23 4.83 -3.25 -16.32
CA GLU A 23 3.49 -3.76 -16.63
C GLU A 23 2.62 -3.86 -15.38
N ARG A 24 3.16 -4.33 -14.26
CA ARG A 24 2.42 -4.42 -13.00
C ARG A 24 2.02 -3.04 -12.46
N GLU A 25 2.91 -2.06 -12.54
CA GLU A 25 2.60 -0.66 -12.21
C GLU A 25 1.52 -0.09 -13.14
N HIS A 26 1.63 -0.34 -14.45
CA HIS A 26 0.64 0.11 -15.43
C HIS A 26 -0.74 -0.49 -15.15
N MET A 27 -0.83 -1.80 -14.94
CA MET A 27 -2.07 -2.49 -14.58
C MET A 27 -2.67 -1.94 -13.30
N LEU A 28 -1.86 -1.67 -12.27
CA LEU A 28 -2.32 -1.08 -11.02
C LEU A 28 -2.96 0.30 -11.25
N MET A 29 -2.29 1.16 -12.03
CA MET A 29 -2.81 2.49 -12.35
C MET A 29 -4.09 2.41 -13.18
N GLU A 30 -4.16 1.51 -14.15
CA GLU A 30 -5.35 1.31 -14.98
C GLU A 30 -6.56 0.87 -14.14
N VAL A 31 -6.36 -0.10 -13.24
CA VAL A 31 -7.40 -0.56 -12.32
C VAL A 31 -7.84 0.59 -11.39
N TYR A 32 -6.87 1.33 -10.84
CA TYR A 32 -7.19 2.46 -9.96
C TYR A 32 -7.99 3.54 -10.69
N GLN A 33 -7.57 3.95 -11.89
CA GLN A 33 -8.28 4.94 -12.69
C GLN A 33 -9.70 4.49 -13.03
N ARG A 34 -9.89 3.20 -13.32
CA ARG A 34 -11.21 2.63 -13.58
C ARG A 34 -12.10 2.67 -12.34
N VAL A 35 -11.56 2.38 -11.17
CA VAL A 35 -12.28 2.47 -9.89
C VAL A 35 -12.62 3.93 -9.58
N GLU A 36 -11.65 4.83 -9.75
CA GLU A 36 -11.82 6.26 -9.52
C GLU A 36 -12.94 6.81 -10.41
N HIS A 37 -12.85 6.60 -11.72
CA HIS A 37 -13.83 7.09 -12.69
C HIS A 37 -15.23 6.50 -12.47
N LYS A 38 -15.33 5.21 -12.14
CA LYS A 38 -16.62 4.55 -12.03
C LYS A 38 -17.31 4.79 -10.69
N PHE A 39 -16.54 4.92 -9.61
CA PHE A 39 -17.09 4.87 -8.24
C PHE A 39 -16.70 6.05 -7.35
N LEU A 40 -15.53 6.67 -7.55
CA LEU A 40 -15.01 7.68 -6.60
C LEU A 40 -15.15 9.12 -7.11
N GLN A 41 -15.15 9.37 -8.43
CA GLN A 41 -15.19 10.72 -9.01
C GLN A 41 -16.49 11.49 -8.75
N HIS A 42 -17.58 10.79 -8.45
CA HIS A 42 -18.90 11.39 -8.21
C HIS A 42 -19.13 11.70 -6.73
N VAL A 43 -18.13 11.47 -5.87
CA VAL A 43 -18.20 11.69 -4.42
C VAL A 43 -17.81 13.13 -4.12
N LEU A 44 -18.74 14.05 -4.30
CA LEU A 44 -18.57 15.47 -3.95
C LEU A 44 -18.98 15.78 -2.50
N ASP A 45 -19.81 14.92 -1.88
CA ASP A 45 -20.25 15.07 -0.49
C ASP A 45 -19.72 13.92 0.37
N GLU A 46 -18.90 14.24 1.39
CA GLU A 46 -18.40 13.30 2.41
C GLU A 46 -19.50 12.78 3.37
N THR A 47 -20.77 12.86 2.98
CA THR A 47 -21.92 12.60 3.84
C THR A 47 -22.25 11.11 3.98
N ASP A 48 -21.86 10.25 3.04
CA ASP A 48 -22.04 8.79 3.16
C ASP A 48 -20.77 8.09 3.69
N PRO A 49 -20.82 7.54 4.92
CA PRO A 49 -19.71 6.81 5.53
C PRO A 49 -19.22 5.62 4.72
N LEU A 50 -20.09 4.90 3.99
CA LEU A 50 -19.71 3.72 3.23
C LEU A 50 -18.85 4.10 2.02
N TYR A 51 -19.23 5.15 1.30
CA TYR A 51 -18.46 5.64 0.15
C TYR A 51 -17.11 6.18 0.59
N TRP A 52 -17.07 6.96 1.68
CA TRP A 52 -15.81 7.44 2.25
C TRP A 52 -14.86 6.29 2.59
N VAL A 53 -15.38 5.24 3.23
CA VAL A 53 -14.62 4.03 3.55
C VAL A 53 -14.14 3.31 2.30
N ALA A 54 -14.99 3.14 1.28
CA ALA A 54 -14.60 2.51 0.02
C ALA A 54 -13.47 3.28 -0.67
N ALA A 55 -13.55 4.62 -0.68
CA ALA A 55 -12.52 5.48 -1.25
C ALA A 55 -11.20 5.38 -0.48
N MET A 56 -11.23 5.26 0.85
CA MET A 56 -10.03 5.01 1.65
C MET A 56 -9.44 3.63 1.39
N ILE A 57 -10.26 2.59 1.31
CA ILE A 57 -9.81 1.23 1.01
C ILE A 57 -9.14 1.18 -0.38
N ALA A 58 -9.70 1.85 -1.39
CA ALA A 58 -9.09 1.93 -2.72
C ALA A 58 -7.68 2.55 -2.66
N ARG A 59 -7.51 3.65 -1.93
CA ARG A 59 -6.18 4.29 -1.73
C ARG A 59 -5.21 3.37 -1.00
N VAL A 60 -5.66 2.68 0.04
CA VAL A 60 -4.84 1.67 0.76
C VAL A 60 -4.40 0.56 -0.17
N ILE A 61 -5.30 0.04 -1.02
CA ILE A 61 -4.98 -1.02 -1.96
C ILE A 61 -3.89 -0.55 -2.92
N VAL A 62 -3.99 0.64 -3.51
CA VAL A 62 -2.96 1.17 -4.41
C VAL A 62 -1.60 1.29 -3.72
N ALA A 63 -1.56 1.94 -2.57
CA ALA A 63 -0.31 2.12 -1.81
C ALA A 63 0.30 0.77 -1.39
N LYS A 64 -0.55 -0.20 -0.99
CA LYS A 64 -0.13 -1.56 -0.65
C LYS A 64 0.36 -2.34 -1.86
N MET A 65 -0.24 -2.17 -3.03
CA MET A 65 0.20 -2.86 -4.23
C MET A 65 1.57 -2.37 -4.69
N CYS A 66 1.95 -1.11 -4.45
CA CYS A 66 3.33 -0.66 -4.64
C CYS A 66 4.32 -1.52 -3.83
N LEU A 67 4.05 -1.76 -2.54
CA LEU A 67 4.88 -2.64 -1.71
C LEU A 67 4.91 -4.09 -2.22
N VAL A 68 3.78 -4.61 -2.72
CA VAL A 68 3.69 -5.98 -3.25
C VAL A 68 4.48 -6.14 -4.55
N ILE A 69 4.36 -5.19 -5.48
CA ILE A 69 5.07 -5.21 -6.77
C ILE A 69 6.58 -5.24 -6.55
N TYR A 70 7.08 -4.43 -5.61
CA TYR A 70 8.50 -4.31 -5.32
C TYR A 70 9.01 -5.29 -4.26
N HIS A 71 8.14 -6.05 -3.59
CA HIS A 71 8.51 -6.95 -2.48
C HIS A 71 9.77 -7.81 -2.73
N PRO A 72 9.96 -8.45 -3.92
CA PRO A 72 11.15 -9.24 -4.19
C PRO A 72 12.47 -8.45 -4.12
N MET A 73 12.41 -7.13 -4.29
CA MET A 73 13.55 -6.22 -4.38
C MET A 73 13.80 -5.41 -3.10
N LEU A 74 12.89 -5.45 -2.12
CA LEU A 74 12.97 -4.61 -0.91
C LEU A 74 13.87 -5.19 0.19
N PHE A 75 14.10 -6.50 0.18
CA PHE A 75 14.81 -7.21 1.24
C PHE A 75 16.20 -7.70 0.80
N PRO A 76 17.15 -7.86 1.73
CA PRO A 76 18.49 -8.34 1.42
C PRO A 76 18.47 -9.69 0.70
N GLY A 77 19.30 -9.84 -0.35
CA GLY A 77 19.34 -11.04 -1.20
C GLY A 77 18.65 -10.89 -2.57
N SER A 78 18.10 -9.72 -2.88
CA SER A 78 17.68 -9.34 -4.23
C SER A 78 18.88 -9.18 -5.17
N GLU A 79 18.82 -9.77 -6.37
CA GLU A 79 19.78 -9.52 -7.46
C GLU A 79 19.58 -8.14 -8.12
N TYR A 80 18.48 -7.46 -7.79
CA TYR A 80 18.10 -6.17 -8.34
C TYR A 80 18.31 -5.06 -7.31
N GLU A 81 19.04 -4.02 -7.71
CA GLU A 81 19.15 -2.77 -6.95
C GLU A 81 18.09 -1.78 -7.42
N LEU A 82 17.32 -1.24 -6.46
CA LEU A 82 16.32 -0.21 -6.73
C LEU A 82 16.99 1.16 -6.76
N THR A 83 16.59 2.02 -7.69
CA THR A 83 17.03 3.43 -7.69
C THR A 83 16.49 4.16 -6.46
N ASP A 84 17.16 5.23 -6.05
CA ASP A 84 16.75 6.02 -4.89
C ASP A 84 15.35 6.63 -5.06
N GLU A 85 14.97 6.99 -6.28
CA GLU A 85 13.63 7.51 -6.60
C GLU A 85 12.55 6.46 -6.35
N ILE A 86 12.81 5.21 -6.74
CA ILE A 86 11.87 4.10 -6.52
C ILE A 86 11.78 3.80 -5.02
N ARG A 87 12.91 3.73 -4.32
CA ARG A 87 12.95 3.52 -2.86
C ARG A 87 12.19 4.62 -2.12
N GLN A 88 12.35 5.88 -2.54
CA GLN A 88 11.60 7.02 -2.02
C GLN A 88 10.08 6.86 -2.25
N ARG A 89 9.65 6.50 -3.46
CA ARG A 89 8.22 6.28 -3.77
C ARG A 89 7.61 5.17 -2.91
N ILE A 90 8.33 4.06 -2.73
CA ILE A 90 7.85 2.94 -1.91
C ILE A 90 7.81 3.34 -0.43
N TYR A 91 8.76 4.14 0.04
CA TYR A 91 8.78 4.61 1.42
C TYR A 91 7.58 5.51 1.72
N VAL A 92 7.26 6.45 0.81
CA VAL A 92 6.03 7.27 0.91
C VAL A 92 4.79 6.38 0.92
N ALA A 93 4.67 5.42 0.00
CA ALA A 93 3.53 4.52 -0.05
C ALA A 93 3.39 3.67 1.24
N ALA A 94 4.50 3.27 1.85
CA ALA A 94 4.49 2.53 3.11
C ALA A 94 3.95 3.37 4.28
N ILE A 95 4.38 4.63 4.37
CA ILE A 95 3.87 5.59 5.37
C ILE A 95 2.37 5.79 5.16
N GLU A 96 1.93 6.03 3.92
CA GLU A 96 0.51 6.21 3.60
C GLU A 96 -0.34 5.00 4.01
N VAL A 97 0.14 3.78 3.81
CA VAL A 97 -0.57 2.56 4.26
C VAL A 97 -0.77 2.55 5.79
N ILE A 98 0.22 3.00 6.56
CA ILE A 98 0.14 3.07 8.02
C ILE A 98 -0.87 4.15 8.44
N GLU A 99 -0.74 5.35 7.88
CA GLU A 99 -1.63 6.49 8.16
C GLU A 99 -3.09 6.16 7.82
N TYR A 100 -3.34 5.56 6.66
CA TYR A 100 -4.69 5.15 6.28
C TYR A 100 -5.24 4.06 7.20
N ASN A 101 -4.41 3.11 7.63
CA ASN A 101 -4.83 2.11 8.59
C ASN A 101 -5.22 2.74 9.93
N HIS A 102 -4.42 3.70 10.42
CA HIS A 102 -4.75 4.47 11.61
C HIS A 102 -6.09 5.20 11.44
N LYS A 103 -6.24 5.96 10.34
CA LYS A 103 -7.45 6.73 10.04
C LYS A 103 -8.70 5.86 9.97
N LEU A 104 -8.63 4.71 9.31
CA LEU A 104 -9.72 3.74 9.22
C LEU A 104 -10.11 3.14 10.59
N ASN A 105 -9.18 3.05 11.53
CA ASN A 105 -9.46 2.57 12.87
C ASN A 105 -10.02 3.65 13.80
N THR A 106 -9.62 4.91 13.62
CA THR A 106 -9.96 6.02 14.52
C THR A 106 -11.16 6.85 14.08
N ASP A 107 -11.40 7.01 12.77
CA ASP A 107 -12.48 7.86 12.25
C ASP A 107 -13.88 7.37 12.70
N PRO A 108 -14.74 8.25 13.25
CA PRO A 108 -16.10 7.89 13.67
C PRO A 108 -16.96 7.27 12.56
N ARG A 109 -16.77 7.68 11.30
CA ARG A 109 -17.47 7.13 10.13
C ARG A 109 -17.19 5.64 9.93
N CYS A 110 -16.01 5.18 10.38
CA CYS A 110 -15.58 3.79 10.26
C CYS A 110 -15.99 2.88 11.43
N LYS A 111 -16.66 3.42 12.45
CA LYS A 111 -16.92 2.69 13.71
C LYS A 111 -17.57 1.31 13.50
N GLN A 112 -18.54 1.22 12.59
CA GLN A 112 -19.24 -0.03 12.26
C GLN A 112 -18.39 -1.05 11.50
N TYR A 113 -17.29 -0.62 10.85
CA TYR A 113 -16.38 -1.46 10.08
C TYR A 113 -15.07 -1.77 10.82
N ARG A 114 -14.89 -1.29 12.06
CA ARG A 114 -13.64 -1.51 12.84
C ARG A 114 -13.23 -2.97 12.96
N TRP A 115 -14.19 -3.88 13.03
CA TRP A 115 -13.90 -5.31 13.11
C TRP A 115 -13.09 -5.79 11.90
N LEU A 116 -13.35 -5.22 10.72
CA LEU A 116 -12.65 -5.52 9.49
C LEU A 116 -11.21 -5.03 9.58
N PHE A 117 -11.00 -3.77 9.95
CA PHE A 117 -9.65 -3.17 9.96
C PHE A 117 -8.73 -3.78 11.03
N LYS A 118 -9.29 -4.31 12.12
CA LYS A 118 -8.52 -5.06 13.13
C LYS A 118 -7.88 -6.34 12.58
N THR A 119 -8.37 -6.91 11.48
CA THR A 119 -7.75 -8.10 10.88
C THR A 119 -6.59 -7.78 9.95
N TYR A 120 -6.42 -6.51 9.56
CA TYR A 120 -5.39 -6.08 8.61
C TYR A 120 -4.24 -5.37 9.31
N THR A 121 -3.27 -6.13 9.79
CA THR A 121 -1.97 -5.57 10.18
C THR A 121 -1.04 -5.54 8.97
N ASN A 122 -0.67 -4.35 8.50
CA ASN A 122 0.19 -4.18 7.34
C ASN A 122 1.68 -4.29 7.71
N TRP A 123 2.09 -5.46 8.20
CA TRP A 123 3.46 -5.72 8.67
C TRP A 123 4.55 -5.34 7.66
N HIS A 124 4.31 -5.55 6.36
CA HIS A 124 5.27 -5.19 5.31
C HIS A 124 5.53 -3.68 5.23
N ALA A 125 4.49 -2.85 5.39
CA ALA A 125 4.63 -1.39 5.39
C ALA A 125 5.39 -0.91 6.63
N ILE A 126 5.06 -1.46 7.81
CA ILE A 126 5.74 -1.14 9.08
C ILE A 126 7.22 -1.53 9.00
N ALA A 127 7.52 -2.78 8.61
CA ALA A 127 8.89 -3.27 8.51
C ALA A 127 9.71 -2.45 7.53
N TYR A 128 9.16 -2.16 6.35
CA TYR A 128 9.85 -1.36 5.34
C TYR A 128 10.10 0.08 5.82
N THR A 129 9.10 0.70 6.46
CA THR A 129 9.24 2.06 7.02
C THR A 129 10.36 2.12 8.06
N LEU A 130 10.40 1.19 9.00
CA LEU A 130 11.45 1.13 10.03
C LEU A 130 12.85 0.92 9.41
N ILE A 131 12.95 0.02 8.43
CA ILE A 131 14.22 -0.26 7.73
C ILE A 131 14.73 1.00 7.00
N GLU A 132 13.85 1.70 6.27
CA GLU A 132 14.21 2.91 5.54
C GLU A 132 14.53 4.08 6.47
N THR A 133 13.77 4.26 7.55
CA THR A 133 14.04 5.27 8.57
C THR A 133 15.45 5.13 9.15
N CYS A 134 15.90 3.90 9.44
CA CYS A 134 17.25 3.65 9.95
C CYS A 134 18.37 3.91 8.93
N ARG A 135 18.07 4.01 7.64
CA ARG A 135 19.05 4.18 6.55
C ARG A 135 19.14 5.62 6.03
N ARG A 136 18.29 6.52 6.53
CA ARG A 136 18.13 7.88 6.01
C ARG A 136 18.51 8.91 7.07
N PRO A 137 19.00 10.09 6.67
CA PRO A 137 19.11 11.21 7.60
C PRO A 137 17.71 11.63 8.07
N TRP A 138 17.64 12.23 9.27
CA TRP A 138 16.38 12.78 9.78
C TRP A 138 15.89 13.90 8.85
N THR A 139 14.67 13.75 8.34
CA THR A 139 13.99 14.69 7.45
C THR A 139 12.51 14.73 7.82
N ALA A 140 11.77 15.71 7.31
CA ALA A 140 10.32 15.79 7.52
C ALA A 140 9.57 14.52 7.09
N LEU A 141 10.08 13.79 6.08
CA LEU A 141 9.47 12.52 5.67
C LEU A 141 9.74 11.39 6.68
N VAL A 142 10.93 11.36 7.27
CA VAL A 142 11.29 10.39 8.31
C VAL A 142 10.47 10.64 9.58
N GLU A 143 10.31 11.92 9.95
CA GLU A 143 9.45 12.35 11.05
C GLU A 143 7.99 11.94 10.83
N ARG A 144 7.42 12.21 9.64
CA ARG A 144 6.08 11.74 9.26
C ARG A 144 5.94 10.23 9.41
N GLY A 145 6.94 9.46 8.97
CA GLY A 145 6.93 8.01 9.08
C GLY A 145 7.07 7.49 10.51
N TRP A 146 7.64 8.28 11.42
CA TRP A 146 7.76 7.95 12.84
C TRP A 146 6.47 8.25 13.62
N ASP A 147 5.74 9.30 13.23
CA ASP A 147 4.48 9.71 13.87
C ASP A 147 3.25 8.93 13.38
N ALA A 148 3.34 8.27 12.21
CA ALA A 148 2.27 7.49 11.59
C ALA A 148 1.90 6.23 12.38
#